data_AF-I4EYD0-F1
#
_entry.id   AF-I4EYD0-F1
#
_cell.length_a   1.000
_cell.length_b   1.000
_cell.length_c   1.000
_cell.angle_alpha   90.00
_cell.angle_beta   90.00
_cell.angle_gamma   90.00
#
_symmetry.space_group_name_H-M   'P 1'
#
loop_
_entity.id
_entity.type
_entity.pdbx_description
1 polymer ?
#
loop_
_entity_poly.entity_id
_entity_poly.type
_entity_poly.pdbx_seq_one_letter_code
_entity_poly.pdbx_strand_id
1 'polypeptide(L)'
;MTAITPRPRGEYAKTAARRVEILTAAVEVFSSAGFHKGSLRDVAERAGLSQAGVLHHFPSKTHLIEAVLEWRDEQAQALFGDQTAGVLSIRALADLVEYNQRETPELVELYATLSAEATSPEHPVHDYFRRRYTWVIGYVREALQQADAAGELRAGVDHAGAARTLVALMDGLQVQWLYDRSSVDMAAEVRRYAQSLFTVEI
;
A
#
# COMPACT_ATOMS: atom_id res chain seq x y z
N MET A 1 -24.19 -20.38 -36.59
CA MET A 1 -23.15 -20.74 -35.58
C MET A 1 -22.01 -19.75 -35.71
N THR A 2 -22.03 -18.69 -34.91
CA THR A 2 -21.02 -17.62 -34.95
C THR A 2 -19.85 -18.02 -34.06
N ALA A 3 -18.69 -18.28 -34.66
CA ALA A 3 -17.48 -18.67 -33.95
C ALA A 3 -16.91 -17.49 -33.14
N ILE A 4 -16.79 -17.65 -31.82
CA ILE A 4 -16.07 -16.73 -30.94
C ILE A 4 -14.58 -16.94 -31.18
N THR A 5 -13.92 -15.98 -31.81
CA THR A 5 -12.47 -16.00 -32.03
C THR A 5 -11.76 -15.76 -30.69
N PRO A 6 -10.83 -16.61 -30.25
CA PRO A 6 -10.09 -16.39 -29.01
C PRO A 6 -9.20 -15.16 -29.16
N ARG A 7 -9.42 -14.16 -28.29
CA ARG A 7 -8.63 -12.93 -28.27
C ARG A 7 -7.17 -13.25 -27.94
N PRO A 8 -6.18 -12.80 -28.72
CA PRO A 8 -4.81 -13.26 -28.59
C PRO A 8 -4.17 -12.73 -27.30
N ARG A 9 -3.46 -13.60 -26.56
CA ARG A 9 -2.70 -13.29 -25.33
C ARG A 9 -1.84 -12.00 -25.41
N GLY A 10 -1.41 -11.61 -26.61
CA GLY A 10 -0.64 -10.37 -26.84
C GLY A 10 -1.43 -9.07 -26.67
N GLU A 11 -2.74 -9.04 -26.93
CA GLU A 11 -3.58 -7.84 -26.73
C GLU A 11 -3.81 -7.59 -25.22
N TYR A 12 -3.94 -8.68 -24.45
CA TYR A 12 -4.04 -8.63 -22.99
C TYR A 12 -2.73 -8.16 -22.35
N ALA A 13 -1.58 -8.70 -22.78
CA ALA A 13 -0.26 -8.29 -22.28
C ALA A 13 0.03 -6.81 -22.56
N LYS A 14 -0.33 -6.31 -23.75
CA LYS A 14 -0.22 -4.87 -24.09
C LYS A 14 -1.13 -4.00 -23.22
N THR A 15 -2.36 -4.45 -22.98
CA THR A 15 -3.31 -3.75 -22.10
C THR A 15 -2.82 -3.69 -20.66
N ALA A 16 -2.23 -4.78 -20.15
CA ALA A 16 -1.66 -4.84 -18.80
C ALA A 16 -0.44 -3.92 -18.64
N ALA A 17 0.49 -3.95 -19.60
CA ALA A 17 1.65 -3.04 -19.59
C ALA A 17 1.21 -1.57 -19.62
N ARG A 18 0.23 -1.25 -20.48
CA ARG A 18 -0.36 0.10 -20.55
C ARG A 18 -1.01 0.53 -19.24
N ARG A 19 -1.68 -0.39 -18.54
CA ARG A 19 -2.27 -0.11 -17.23
C ARG A 19 -1.19 0.29 -16.23
N VAL A 20 -0.07 -0.43 -16.19
CA VAL A 20 1.06 -0.11 -15.29
C VAL A 20 1.68 1.25 -15.64
N GLU A 21 1.89 1.57 -16.93
CA GLU A 21 2.40 2.89 -17.36
C GLU A 21 1.52 4.04 -16.84
N ILE A 22 0.19 3.88 -16.90
CA ILE A 22 -0.76 4.88 -16.40
C ILE A 22 -0.69 5.00 -14.88
N LEU A 23 -0.60 3.88 -14.15
CA LEU A 23 -0.50 3.87 -12.70
C LEU A 23 0.78 4.56 -12.22
N THR A 24 1.92 4.25 -12.83
CA THR A 24 3.20 4.93 -12.53
C THR A 24 3.11 6.43 -12.78
N ALA A 25 2.58 6.86 -13.93
CA ALA A 25 2.37 8.27 -14.23
C ALA A 25 1.42 8.95 -13.21
N ALA A 26 0.39 8.23 -12.74
CA ALA A 26 -0.53 8.74 -11.74
C ALA A 26 0.13 8.92 -10.37
N VAL A 27 1.01 8.01 -9.94
CA VAL A 27 1.80 8.16 -8.71
C VAL A 27 2.60 9.46 -8.75
N GLU A 28 3.32 9.70 -9.83
CA GLU A 28 4.19 10.87 -9.99
C GLU A 28 3.38 12.19 -10.02
N VAL A 29 2.23 12.19 -10.69
CA VAL A 29 1.34 13.37 -10.75
C VAL A 29 0.68 13.65 -9.40
N PHE A 30 0.16 12.63 -8.72
CA PHE A 30 -0.61 12.83 -7.49
C PHE A 30 0.25 13.00 -6.24
N SER A 31 1.45 12.40 -6.18
CA SER A 31 2.41 12.65 -5.10
C SER A 31 2.92 14.09 -5.12
N SER A 32 3.25 14.63 -6.29
CA SER A 32 3.82 15.98 -6.41
C SER A 32 2.81 17.13 -6.31
N ALA A 33 1.63 16.98 -6.92
CA ALA A 33 0.61 18.04 -6.96
C ALA A 33 -0.45 17.89 -5.85
N GLY A 34 -0.54 16.72 -5.21
CA GLY A 34 -1.66 16.32 -4.38
C GLY A 34 -2.87 15.85 -5.20
N PHE A 35 -3.73 15.03 -4.59
CA PHE A 35 -4.89 14.45 -5.26
C PHE A 35 -5.80 15.51 -5.86
N HIS A 36 -6.10 16.61 -5.16
CA HIS A 36 -7.02 17.62 -5.69
C HIS A 36 -6.50 18.36 -6.92
N LYS A 37 -5.21 18.72 -6.97
CA LYS A 37 -4.64 19.55 -8.05
C LYS A 37 -4.22 18.73 -9.28
N GLY A 38 -3.73 17.50 -9.11
CA GLY A 38 -3.34 16.66 -10.24
C GLY A 38 -4.55 16.27 -11.10
N SER A 39 -4.46 16.33 -12.42
CA SER A 39 -5.59 16.03 -13.31
C SER A 39 -5.37 14.77 -14.15
N LEU A 40 -6.45 14.18 -14.66
CA LEU A 40 -6.36 13.09 -15.66
C LEU A 40 -5.64 13.51 -16.93
N ARG A 41 -5.62 14.81 -17.24
CA ARG A 41 -4.88 15.36 -18.38
C ARG A 41 -3.38 15.29 -18.13
N ASP A 42 -2.94 15.66 -16.93
CA ASP A 42 -1.52 15.63 -16.56
C ASP A 42 -1.00 14.18 -16.53
N VAL A 43 -1.83 13.24 -16.03
CA VAL A 43 -1.52 11.81 -16.08
C VAL A 43 -1.42 11.32 -17.53
N ALA A 44 -2.36 11.70 -18.38
CA ALA A 44 -2.36 11.30 -19.79
C ALA A 44 -1.12 11.82 -20.52
N GLU A 45 -0.79 13.10 -20.34
CA GLU A 45 0.41 13.72 -20.91
C GLU A 45 1.67 12.96 -20.48
N ARG A 46 1.78 12.65 -19.19
CA ARG A 46 2.92 11.92 -18.63
C ARG A 46 3.01 10.47 -19.11
N ALA A 47 1.88 9.81 -19.30
CA ALA A 47 1.80 8.45 -19.84
C ALA A 47 1.91 8.39 -21.37
N GLY A 48 2.08 9.53 -22.07
CA GLY A 48 2.12 9.59 -23.53
C GLY A 48 0.79 9.15 -24.18
N LEU A 49 -0.33 9.48 -23.54
CA LEU A 49 -1.69 9.09 -23.91
C LEU A 49 -2.60 10.31 -24.08
N SER A 50 -3.77 10.09 -24.70
CA SER A 50 -4.88 11.02 -24.59
C SER A 50 -5.65 10.79 -23.28
N GLN A 51 -6.34 11.83 -22.80
CA GLN A 51 -7.22 11.69 -21.63
C GLN A 51 -8.30 10.62 -21.84
N ALA A 52 -8.85 10.51 -23.06
CA ALA A 52 -9.78 9.44 -23.43
C ALA A 52 -9.13 8.05 -23.34
N GLY A 53 -7.84 7.94 -23.69
CA GLY A 53 -7.04 6.73 -23.52
C GLY A 53 -6.90 6.32 -22.05
N VAL A 54 -6.62 7.26 -21.15
CA VAL A 54 -6.59 6.98 -19.70
C VAL A 54 -7.98 6.57 -19.20
N LEU A 55 -9.02 7.28 -19.59
CA LEU A 55 -10.41 7.01 -19.20
C LEU A 55 -10.91 5.63 -19.66
N HIS A 56 -10.36 5.09 -20.75
CA HIS A 56 -10.63 3.73 -21.20
C HIS A 56 -10.19 2.67 -20.19
N HIS A 57 -9.07 2.91 -19.48
CA HIS A 57 -8.56 2.00 -18.46
C HIS A 57 -9.08 2.32 -17.05
N PHE A 58 -9.38 3.59 -16.78
CA PHE A 58 -9.80 4.09 -15.47
C PHE A 58 -10.96 5.08 -15.63
N PRO A 59 -12.22 4.67 -15.38
CA PRO A 59 -13.40 5.46 -15.74
C PRO A 59 -13.48 6.85 -15.09
N SER A 60 -12.76 7.09 -14.00
CA SER A 60 -12.67 8.40 -13.38
C SER A 60 -11.33 8.58 -12.66
N LYS A 61 -11.05 9.82 -12.25
CA LYS A 61 -9.90 10.15 -11.39
C LYS A 61 -9.93 9.38 -10.07
N THR A 62 -11.11 9.19 -9.49
CA THR A 62 -11.30 8.36 -8.29
C THR A 62 -10.90 6.91 -8.54
N HIS A 63 -11.41 6.29 -9.59
CA HIS A 63 -11.02 4.90 -9.94
C HIS A 63 -9.53 4.77 -10.23
N LEU A 64 -8.91 5.79 -10.83
CA LEU A 64 -7.47 5.80 -11.05
C LEU A 64 -6.71 5.83 -9.73
N ILE A 65 -7.06 6.70 -8.78
CA ILE A 65 -6.34 6.77 -7.51
C ILE A 65 -6.58 5.54 -6.63
N GLU A 66 -7.80 4.98 -6.62
CA GLU A 66 -8.07 3.72 -5.93
C GLU A 66 -7.19 2.61 -6.51
N ALA A 67 -7.10 2.51 -7.84
CA ALA A 67 -6.26 1.52 -8.49
C ALA A 67 -4.76 1.74 -8.24
N VAL A 68 -4.30 2.98 -8.04
CA VAL A 68 -2.91 3.26 -7.61
C VAL A 68 -2.65 2.70 -6.21
N LEU A 69 -3.59 2.90 -5.29
CA LEU A 69 -3.48 2.41 -3.92
C LEU A 69 -3.58 0.87 -3.86
N GLU A 70 -4.47 0.27 -4.65
CA GLU A 70 -4.55 -1.19 -4.82
C GLU A 70 -3.27 -1.76 -5.44
N TRP A 71 -2.75 -1.14 -6.50
CA TRP A 71 -1.51 -1.55 -7.13
C TRP A 71 -0.33 -1.52 -6.16
N ARG A 72 -0.24 -0.49 -5.31
CA ARG A 72 0.75 -0.43 -4.22
C ARG A 72 0.63 -1.63 -3.27
N ASP A 73 -0.58 -1.96 -2.84
CA ASP A 73 -0.81 -3.11 -1.95
C ASP A 73 -0.49 -4.44 -2.64
N GLU A 74 -0.81 -4.59 -3.93
CA GLU A 74 -0.46 -5.77 -4.73
C GLU A 74 1.06 -5.93 -4.88
N GLN A 75 1.82 -4.85 -5.10
CA GLN A 75 3.29 -4.91 -5.13
C GLN A 75 3.85 -5.37 -3.78
N ALA A 76 3.32 -4.83 -2.68
CA ALA A 76 3.70 -5.25 -1.34
C ALA A 76 3.42 -6.75 -1.12
N GLN A 77 2.25 -7.23 -1.53
CA GLN A 77 1.89 -8.64 -1.44
C GLN A 77 2.76 -9.53 -2.34
N ALA A 78 3.11 -9.10 -3.55
CA ALA A 78 3.94 -9.89 -4.45
C ALA A 78 5.39 -10.04 -3.93
N LEU A 79 5.93 -9.01 -3.27
CA LEU A 79 7.29 -9.03 -2.74
C LEU A 79 7.39 -9.76 -1.39
N PHE A 80 6.37 -9.64 -0.54
CA PHE A 80 6.44 -10.04 0.87
C PHE A 80 5.34 -11.03 1.31
N GLY A 81 4.40 -11.38 0.43
CA GLY A 81 3.23 -12.21 0.76
C GLY A 81 3.51 -13.71 0.92
N ASP A 82 4.62 -14.22 0.38
CA ASP A 82 5.01 -15.63 0.52
C ASP A 82 5.54 -15.98 1.93
N GLN A 83 5.79 -14.96 2.79
CA GLN A 83 6.17 -15.14 4.19
C GLN A 83 4.94 -15.44 5.06
N THR A 84 4.57 -16.72 5.09
CA THR A 84 3.21 -17.20 5.38
C THR A 84 3.06 -17.76 6.80
N ALA A 85 3.11 -16.89 7.82
CA ALA A 85 2.44 -17.01 9.12
C ALA A 85 3.28 -16.42 10.26
N GLY A 86 2.60 -16.04 11.35
CA GLY A 86 3.25 -15.82 12.64
C GLY A 86 4.30 -14.71 12.60
N VAL A 87 5.45 -14.99 13.22
CA VAL A 87 6.62 -14.12 13.23
C VAL A 87 7.11 -13.71 11.83
N LEU A 88 7.01 -14.59 10.84
CA LEU A 88 7.50 -14.30 9.49
C LEU A 88 6.71 -13.17 8.83
N SER A 89 5.40 -13.12 9.06
CA SER A 89 4.56 -12.02 8.57
C SER A 89 4.90 -10.68 9.23
N ILE A 90 5.35 -10.68 10.49
CA ILE A 90 5.80 -9.45 11.16
C ILE A 90 7.16 -8.99 10.64
N ARG A 91 8.10 -9.91 10.37
CA ARG A 91 9.38 -9.58 9.72
C ARG A 91 9.17 -9.02 8.32
N ALA A 92 8.31 -9.67 7.54
CA ALA A 92 7.94 -9.22 6.20
C ALA A 92 7.35 -7.80 6.18
N LEU A 93 6.61 -7.40 7.21
CA LEU A 93 6.12 -6.02 7.35
C LEU A 93 7.26 -5.01 7.58
N ALA A 94 8.27 -5.36 8.39
CA ALA A 94 9.43 -4.50 8.56
C ALA A 94 10.24 -4.36 7.28
N ASP A 95 10.42 -5.47 6.54
CA ASP A 95 11.11 -5.47 5.25
C ASP A 95 10.35 -4.65 4.20
N LEU A 96 9.02 -4.73 4.19
CA LEU A 96 8.17 -3.88 3.37
C LEU A 96 8.33 -2.40 3.71
N VAL A 97 8.45 -2.03 4.98
CA VAL A 97 8.70 -0.65 5.40
C VAL A 97 10.07 -0.17 4.90
N GLU A 98 11.09 -1.01 4.99
CA GLU A 98 12.43 -0.70 4.48
C GLU A 98 12.43 -0.52 2.95
N TYR A 99 11.75 -1.42 2.24
CA TYR A 99 11.57 -1.31 0.78
C TYR A 99 10.84 -0.02 0.42
N ASN A 100 9.74 0.30 1.10
CA ASN A 100 8.98 1.52 0.82
C ASN A 100 9.82 2.78 1.05
N GLN A 101 10.61 2.81 2.12
CA GLN A 101 11.49 3.94 2.45
C GLN A 101 12.57 4.18 1.38
N ARG A 102 13.12 3.11 0.79
CA ARG A 102 14.23 3.20 -0.17
C ARG A 102 13.77 3.32 -1.63
N GLU A 103 12.80 2.50 -2.01
CA GLU A 103 12.48 2.23 -3.41
C GLU A 103 11.20 2.93 -3.89
N THR A 104 10.29 3.29 -2.98
CA THR A 104 8.99 3.89 -3.35
C THR A 104 8.57 5.09 -2.48
N PRO A 105 9.44 6.09 -2.28
CA PRO A 105 9.17 7.21 -1.40
C PRO A 105 7.95 8.06 -1.84
N GLU A 106 7.68 8.17 -3.14
CA GLU A 106 6.53 8.89 -3.69
C GLU A 106 5.20 8.19 -3.35
N LEU A 107 5.20 6.85 -3.26
CA LEU A 107 4.03 6.09 -2.84
C LEU A 107 3.76 6.26 -1.34
N VAL A 108 4.82 6.37 -0.52
CA VAL A 108 4.68 6.69 0.91
C VAL A 108 4.05 8.07 1.09
N GLU A 109 4.54 9.08 0.36
CA GLU A 109 4.02 10.44 0.40
C GLU A 109 2.55 10.53 -0.04
N LEU A 110 2.21 9.88 -1.16
CA LEU A 110 0.85 9.83 -1.67
C LEU A 110 -0.09 9.12 -0.70
N TYR A 111 0.34 7.99 -0.14
CA TYR A 111 -0.46 7.22 0.83
C TYR A 111 -0.73 8.02 2.10
N ALA A 112 0.31 8.62 2.71
CA ALA A 112 0.19 9.38 3.95
C ALA A 112 -0.69 10.62 3.80
N THR A 113 -0.61 11.29 2.65
CA THR A 113 -1.47 12.45 2.35
C THR A 113 -2.93 12.01 2.21
N LEU A 114 -3.17 10.98 1.39
CA LEU A 114 -4.53 10.49 1.13
C LEU A 114 -5.19 9.86 2.35
N SER A 115 -4.43 9.17 3.21
CA SER A 115 -5.00 8.56 4.43
C SER A 115 -5.55 9.63 5.38
N ALA A 116 -4.87 10.78 5.46
CA ALA A 116 -5.32 11.93 6.26
C ALA A 116 -6.54 12.64 5.63
N GLU A 117 -6.51 12.91 4.32
CA GLU A 117 -7.63 13.54 3.59
C GLU A 117 -8.90 12.67 3.61
N ALA A 118 -8.73 11.35 3.53
CA ALA A 118 -9.80 10.36 3.48
C ALA A 118 -10.49 10.11 4.83
N THR A 119 -10.14 10.83 5.89
CA THR A 119 -10.85 10.77 7.18
C THR A 119 -12.28 11.27 7.08
N SER A 120 -12.58 12.15 6.13
CA SER A 120 -13.93 12.60 5.80
C SER A 120 -14.72 11.51 5.05
N PRO A 121 -15.94 11.16 5.47
CA PRO A 121 -16.81 10.23 4.72
C PRO A 121 -17.15 10.69 3.30
N GLU A 122 -17.06 12.00 3.02
CA GLU A 122 -17.31 12.58 1.71
C GLU A 122 -16.11 12.46 0.76
N HIS A 123 -14.95 12.03 1.27
CA HIS A 123 -13.75 11.91 0.45
C HIS A 123 -13.89 10.73 -0.53
N PRO A 124 -13.57 10.88 -1.83
CA PRO A 124 -13.81 9.84 -2.83
C PRO A 124 -13.14 8.50 -2.56
N VAL A 125 -12.07 8.45 -1.76
CA VAL A 125 -11.37 7.21 -1.38
C VAL A 125 -11.53 6.82 0.10
N HIS A 126 -12.49 7.42 0.82
CA HIS A 126 -12.78 7.09 2.22
C HIS A 126 -12.99 5.59 2.42
N ASP A 127 -13.80 5.01 1.54
CA ASP A 127 -14.20 3.60 1.63
C ASP A 127 -13.04 2.64 1.33
N TYR A 128 -12.08 3.04 0.49
CA TYR A 128 -10.84 2.28 0.30
C TYR A 128 -10.05 2.22 1.61
N PHE A 129 -9.77 3.36 2.26
CA PHE A 129 -8.99 3.37 3.51
C PHE A 129 -9.71 2.64 4.65
N ARG A 130 -11.03 2.78 4.76
CA ARG A 130 -11.84 2.05 5.74
C ARG A 130 -11.69 0.52 5.59
N ARG A 131 -11.78 0.01 4.36
CA ARG A 131 -11.56 -1.43 4.06
C ARG A 131 -10.13 -1.83 4.34
N ARG A 132 -9.16 -1.01 3.90
CA ARG A 132 -7.73 -1.26 4.05
C ARG A 132 -7.30 -1.35 5.51
N TYR A 133 -7.77 -0.44 6.38
CA TYR A 133 -7.48 -0.49 7.82
C TYR A 133 -8.08 -1.74 8.47
N THR A 134 -9.32 -2.09 8.12
CA THR A 134 -9.97 -3.31 8.61
C THR A 134 -9.14 -4.54 8.24
N TRP A 135 -8.71 -4.61 6.98
CA TRP A 135 -7.93 -5.73 6.45
C TRP A 135 -6.55 -5.83 7.11
N VAL A 136 -5.76 -4.75 7.16
CA VAL A 136 -4.37 -4.81 7.64
C VAL A 136 -4.28 -5.03 9.14
N ILE A 137 -5.18 -4.43 9.93
CA ILE A 137 -5.22 -4.68 11.37
C ILE A 137 -5.62 -6.15 11.62
N GLY A 138 -6.56 -6.68 10.83
CA GLY A 138 -6.93 -8.09 10.86
C GLY A 138 -5.77 -9.02 10.54
N TYR A 139 -5.04 -8.73 9.46
CA TYR A 139 -3.86 -9.47 9.03
C TYR A 139 -2.76 -9.51 10.11
N VAL A 140 -2.40 -8.34 10.66
CA VAL A 140 -1.39 -8.26 11.74
C VAL A 140 -1.87 -9.02 12.99
N ARG A 141 -3.15 -8.89 13.35
CA ARG A 141 -3.72 -9.61 14.49
C ARG A 141 -3.61 -11.12 14.31
N GLU A 142 -3.92 -11.61 13.11
CA GLU A 142 -3.83 -13.04 12.79
C GLU A 142 -2.38 -13.54 12.85
N ALA A 143 -1.42 -12.76 12.34
CA ALA A 143 0.01 -13.06 12.49
C ALA A 143 0.42 -13.14 13.97
N LEU A 144 -0.02 -12.21 14.82
CA LEU A 144 0.26 -12.26 16.25
C LEU A 144 -0.38 -13.49 16.92
N GLN A 145 -1.61 -13.86 16.55
CA GLN A 145 -2.28 -15.06 17.08
C GLN A 145 -1.53 -16.34 16.71
N GLN A 146 -1.01 -16.43 15.49
CA GLN A 146 -0.22 -17.57 15.03
C GLN A 146 1.13 -17.64 15.76
N ALA A 147 1.78 -16.50 16.00
CA ALA A 147 3.01 -16.44 16.78
C ALA A 147 2.80 -16.83 18.25
N ASP A 148 1.69 -16.42 18.86
CA ASP A 148 1.32 -16.81 20.23
C ASP A 148 1.09 -18.31 20.34
N ALA A 149 0.37 -18.90 19.38
CA ALA A 149 0.16 -20.34 19.31
C ALA A 149 1.47 -21.13 19.15
N ALA A 150 2.52 -20.50 18.59
CA ALA A 150 3.86 -21.06 18.49
C ALA A 150 4.75 -20.78 19.73
N GLY A 151 4.27 -20.02 20.71
CA GLY A 151 5.03 -19.64 21.91
C GLY A 151 6.07 -18.55 21.68
N GLU A 152 5.93 -17.77 20.60
CA GLU A 152 6.90 -16.77 20.15
C GLU A 152 6.61 -15.36 20.71
N LEU A 153 5.44 -15.14 21.31
CA LEU A 153 5.09 -13.89 21.98
C LEU A 153 5.44 -13.89 23.47
N ARG A 154 5.71 -12.70 24.00
CA ARG A 154 5.79 -12.49 25.44
C ARG A 154 4.41 -12.69 26.09
N ALA A 155 4.42 -13.14 27.34
CA ALA A 155 3.18 -13.33 28.10
C ALA A 155 2.39 -12.01 28.24
N GLY A 156 1.08 -12.09 28.03
CA GLY A 156 0.15 -10.97 28.25
C GLY A 156 0.04 -9.97 27.08
N VAL A 157 0.58 -10.28 25.90
CA VAL A 157 0.38 -9.46 24.71
C VAL A 157 -1.09 -9.51 24.28
N ASP A 158 -1.77 -8.36 24.28
CA ASP A 158 -3.08 -8.24 23.63
C ASP A 158 -2.91 -8.15 22.12
N HIS A 159 -3.28 -9.22 21.39
CA HIS A 159 -3.13 -9.28 19.94
C HIS A 159 -3.88 -8.16 19.20
N ALA A 160 -5.08 -7.78 19.67
CA ALA A 160 -5.89 -6.78 19.00
C ALA A 160 -5.32 -5.37 19.23
N GLY A 161 -4.94 -5.05 20.47
CA GLY A 161 -4.26 -3.81 20.82
C GLY A 161 -2.90 -3.68 20.13
N ALA A 162 -2.07 -4.73 20.19
CA ALA A 162 -0.74 -4.73 19.59
C ALA A 162 -0.78 -4.55 18.06
N ALA A 163 -1.72 -5.19 17.37
CA ALA A 163 -1.91 -5.02 15.93
C ALA A 163 -2.29 -3.57 15.56
N ARG A 164 -3.22 -2.97 16.31
CA ARG A 164 -3.62 -1.58 16.11
C ARG A 164 -2.46 -0.62 16.36
N THR A 165 -1.70 -0.84 17.43
CA THR A 165 -0.53 -0.02 17.76
C THR A 165 0.57 -0.15 16.72
N LEU A 166 0.81 -1.35 16.17
CA LEU A 166 1.80 -1.54 15.09
C LEU A 166 1.43 -0.71 13.86
N VAL A 167 0.17 -0.78 13.42
CA VAL A 167 -0.31 -0.03 12.25
C VAL A 167 -0.26 1.49 12.52
N ALA A 168 -0.66 1.93 13.71
CA ALA A 168 -0.59 3.33 14.11
C ALA A 168 0.86 3.86 14.17
N LEU A 169 1.80 3.03 14.65
CA LEU A 169 3.22 3.34 14.65
C LEU A 169 3.72 3.54 13.21
N MET A 170 3.39 2.62 12.29
CA MET A 170 3.79 2.73 10.89
C MET A 170 3.27 4.03 10.24
N ASP A 171 1.99 4.36 10.42
CA ASP A 171 1.40 5.59 9.87
C ASP A 171 2.08 6.84 10.46
N GLY A 172 2.32 6.86 11.77
CA GLY A 172 2.99 7.97 12.45
C GLY A 172 4.46 8.13 12.04
N LEU A 173 5.16 7.02 11.76
CA LEU A 173 6.53 7.03 11.27
C LEU A 173 6.61 7.59 9.85
N GLN A 174 5.65 7.26 8.97
CA GLN A 174 5.59 7.83 7.62
C GLN A 174 5.46 9.35 7.66
N VAL A 175 4.59 9.89 8.52
CA VAL A 175 4.42 11.34 8.67
C VAL A 175 5.72 11.99 9.13
N GLN A 176 6.38 11.46 10.17
CA GLN A 176 7.64 11.99 10.68
C GLN A 176 8.76 11.94 9.62
N TRP A 177 8.88 10.81 8.92
CA TRP A 177 9.84 10.61 7.85
C TRP A 177 9.63 11.56 6.67
N LEU A 178 8.39 11.94 6.36
CA LEU A 178 8.10 12.92 5.30
C LEU A 178 8.51 14.36 5.66
N TYR A 179 8.55 14.71 6.96
CA TYR A 179 9.09 16.01 7.39
C TYR A 179 10.61 16.11 7.24
N ASP A 180 11.31 15.01 7.50
CA ASP A 180 12.75 14.87 7.29
C ASP A 180 13.10 13.40 7.04
N ARG A 181 13.44 13.07 5.79
CA ARG A 181 13.73 11.70 5.36
C ARG A 181 14.99 11.11 5.98
N SER A 182 15.79 11.92 6.68
CA SER A 182 16.97 11.50 7.45
C SER A 182 16.71 11.39 8.95
N SER A 183 15.55 11.84 9.44
CA SER A 183 15.25 11.92 10.87
C SER A 183 14.95 10.57 11.52
N VAL A 184 14.42 9.61 10.77
CA VAL A 184 13.98 8.33 11.28
C VAL A 184 14.23 7.20 10.30
N ASP A 185 14.70 6.07 10.83
CA ASP A 185 14.66 4.78 10.14
C ASP A 185 13.36 4.08 10.53
N MET A 186 12.36 4.15 9.64
CA MET A 186 11.02 3.64 9.93
C MET A 186 11.05 2.12 10.15
N ALA A 187 11.88 1.40 9.39
CA ALA A 187 11.98 -0.06 9.51
C ALA A 187 12.62 -0.45 10.84
N ALA A 188 13.67 0.26 11.27
CA ALA A 188 14.29 0.02 12.57
C ALA A 188 13.30 0.24 13.73
N GLU A 189 12.46 1.28 13.70
CA GLU A 189 11.47 1.51 14.74
C GLU A 189 10.34 0.48 14.75
N VAL A 190 9.91 0.03 13.57
CA VAL A 190 8.97 -1.09 13.45
C VAL A 190 9.56 -2.38 14.03
N ARG A 191 10.81 -2.73 13.69
CA ARG A 191 11.51 -3.89 14.26
C ARG A 191 11.67 -3.76 15.77
N ARG A 192 12.03 -2.57 16.29
CA ARG A 192 12.18 -2.32 17.73
C ARG A 192 10.88 -2.57 18.50
N TYR A 193 9.77 -2.03 18.00
CA TYR A 193 8.47 -2.24 18.63
C TYR A 193 8.04 -3.71 18.52
N ALA A 194 8.15 -4.34 17.35
CA ALA A 194 7.85 -5.76 17.20
C ALA A 194 8.72 -6.63 18.13
N GLN A 195 10.01 -6.38 18.22
CA GLN A 195 10.91 -7.09 19.13
C GLN A 195 10.47 -6.98 20.60
N SER A 196 9.78 -5.91 21.00
CA SER A 196 9.18 -5.72 22.35
C SER A 196 7.91 -6.56 22.61
N LEU A 197 7.36 -7.18 21.57
CA LEU A 197 6.27 -8.16 21.65
C LEU A 197 6.76 -9.62 21.61
N PHE A 198 7.84 -9.90 20.89
CA PHE A 198 8.33 -11.28 20.65
C PHE A 198 9.48 -11.73 21.57
N THR A 199 9.48 -13.02 21.92
CA THR A 199 10.58 -13.71 22.62
C THR A 199 11.69 -14.18 21.67
N VAL A 200 11.37 -14.31 20.39
CA VAL A 200 12.29 -14.60 19.29
C VAL A 200 12.80 -13.31 18.64
N GLU A 201 13.88 -13.40 17.89
CA GLU A 201 14.45 -12.27 17.14
C GLU A 201 13.50 -11.81 16.03
N ILE A 202 13.40 -10.50 15.80
CA ILE A 202 12.62 -9.88 14.72
C ILE A 202 13.53 -9.24 13.69
#